data_AF-A0AAA9RVM6-F1
#
_entry.id   AF-A0AAA9RVM6-F1
#
_cell.length_a   1.000
_cell.length_b   1.000
_cell.length_c   1.000
_cell.angle_alpha   90.00
_cell.angle_beta   90.00
_cell.angle_gamma   90.00
#
_symmetry.space_group_name_H-M   'P 1'
#
loop_
_entity.id
_entity.type
_entity.pdbx_description
1 polymer ?
#
loop_
_entity_poly.entity_id
_entity_poly.type
_entity_poly.pdbx_seq_one_letter_code
_entity_poly.pdbx_strand_id
1 'polypeptide(L)'
;MLGILSGCWILKFEWVKTCLQSKECEQEKKYEIPEGPQKSRLNREQLLPKLCDACYFYFGGTFKHHPKDNLIKLVTAGGGQILIRKAKPDSDVTQTINTVAYHAKPDSDQHFCTQYIIYEDLSNHRPERVRQGKVWMAPSSWFIDCVMSFELLPLDNRTRTV
;
A
#
# COMPACT_ATOMS: atom_id res chain seq x y z
N MET A 1 3.95 -8.89 -5.14
CA MET A 1 3.55 -7.94 -4.08
C MET A 1 4.42 -8.01 -2.84
N LEU A 2 4.49 -9.11 -2.08
CA LEU A 2 5.36 -9.18 -0.88
C LEU A 2 6.85 -8.87 -1.15
N GLY A 3 7.37 -9.31 -2.30
CA GLY A 3 8.72 -8.95 -2.74
C GLY A 3 8.89 -7.46 -3.01
N ILE A 4 7.85 -6.78 -3.52
CA ILE A 4 7.85 -5.31 -3.69
C ILE A 4 7.96 -4.67 -2.31
N LEU A 5 7.03 -4.95 -1.38
CA LEU A 5 7.05 -4.36 -0.03
C LEU A 5 8.33 -4.65 0.78
N SER A 6 9.09 -5.67 0.41
CA SER A 6 10.37 -6.01 1.02
C SER A 6 11.58 -5.37 0.30
N GLY A 7 11.37 -4.57 -0.75
CA GLY A 7 12.44 -3.98 -1.55
C GLY A 7 13.34 -5.01 -2.22
N CYS A 8 12.79 -6.14 -2.65
CA CYS A 8 13.55 -7.17 -3.36
C CYS A 8 13.76 -6.81 -4.84
N TRP A 9 14.80 -7.38 -5.46
CA TRP A 9 14.91 -7.42 -6.91
C TRP A 9 13.72 -8.18 -7.53
N ILE A 10 12.92 -7.48 -8.32
CA ILE A 10 11.89 -8.09 -9.16
C ILE A 10 12.39 -8.01 -10.59
N LEU A 11 12.78 -9.15 -11.15
CA LEU A 11 13.50 -9.22 -12.40
C LEU A 11 12.68 -9.89 -13.49
N LYS A 12 12.93 -9.51 -14.74
CA LYS A 12 12.45 -10.28 -15.90
C LYS A 12 13.17 -11.62 -15.95
N PHE A 13 12.50 -12.65 -16.48
CA PHE A 13 13.04 -14.01 -16.52
C PHE A 13 14.30 -14.14 -17.41
N GLU A 14 14.53 -13.20 -18.33
CA GLU A 14 15.75 -13.08 -19.11
C GLU A 14 17.01 -13.05 -18.24
N TRP A 15 16.95 -12.49 -17.03
CA TRP A 15 18.09 -12.49 -16.10
C TRP A 15 18.57 -13.92 -15.81
N VAL A 16 17.64 -14.83 -15.50
CA VAL A 16 17.96 -16.24 -15.24
C VAL A 16 18.58 -16.89 -16.48
N LYS A 17 18.01 -16.62 -17.67
CA LYS A 17 18.53 -17.17 -18.93
C LYS A 17 19.95 -16.69 -19.21
N THR A 18 20.23 -15.41 -19.02
CA THR A 18 21.57 -14.85 -19.27
C THR A 18 22.57 -15.39 -18.25
N CYS A 19 22.25 -15.42 -16.95
CA CYS A 19 23.13 -15.99 -15.93
C CYS A 19 23.53 -17.45 -16.23
N LEU A 20 22.57 -18.27 -16.69
CA LEU A 20 22.86 -19.66 -17.05
C LEU A 20 23.76 -19.79 -18.30
N GLN A 21 23.64 -18.85 -19.25
CA GLN A 21 24.44 -18.83 -20.47
C GLN A 21 25.86 -18.32 -20.23
N SER A 22 26.01 -17.21 -19.51
CA SER A 22 27.32 -16.64 -19.15
C SER A 22 28.02 -17.43 -18.04
N LYS A 23 27.28 -18.24 -17.27
CA LYS A 23 27.73 -18.92 -16.04
C LYS A 23 28.19 -17.95 -14.96
N GLU A 24 27.67 -16.72 -15.00
CA GLU A 24 27.97 -15.65 -14.06
C GLU A 24 26.68 -15.05 -13.49
N CYS A 25 26.80 -14.33 -12.38
CA CYS A 25 25.69 -13.57 -11.82
C CYS A 25 25.60 -12.23 -12.54
N GLU A 26 24.70 -12.12 -13.51
CA GLU A 26 24.46 -10.89 -14.26
C GLU A 26 23.95 -9.77 -13.36
N GLN A 27 24.31 -8.53 -13.70
CA GLN A 27 23.87 -7.35 -12.96
C GLN A 27 22.34 -7.19 -13.03
N GLU A 28 21.68 -7.27 -11.88
CA GLU A 28 20.22 -7.32 -11.72
C GLU A 28 19.53 -6.07 -12.29
N LYS A 29 20.16 -4.89 -12.12
CA LYS A 29 19.61 -3.59 -12.58
C LYS A 29 19.22 -3.58 -14.06
N LYS A 30 19.90 -4.34 -14.92
CA LYS A 30 19.59 -4.41 -16.37
C LYS A 30 18.26 -5.11 -16.66
N TYR A 31 17.79 -5.94 -15.73
CA TYR A 31 16.63 -6.80 -15.87
C TYR A 31 15.51 -6.45 -14.89
N GLU A 32 15.71 -5.41 -14.06
CA GLU A 32 14.73 -4.96 -13.08
C GLU A 32 13.44 -4.48 -13.75
N ILE A 33 12.30 -4.89 -13.17
CA ILE A 33 11.00 -4.35 -13.53
C ILE A 33 10.92 -2.90 -13.02
N PRO A 34 10.66 -1.89 -13.88
CA PRO A 34 10.65 -0.49 -13.49
C PRO A 34 9.42 -0.13 -12.63
N GLU A 35 9.34 1.13 -12.22
CA GLU A 35 8.27 1.68 -11.37
C GLU A 35 8.25 1.12 -9.94
N GLY A 36 7.16 0.51 -9.50
CA GLY A 36 6.96 0.14 -8.09
C GLY A 36 8.07 -0.73 -7.50
N PRO A 37 8.48 -1.84 -8.15
CA PRO A 37 9.60 -2.64 -7.67
C PRO A 37 10.90 -1.85 -7.48
N GLN A 38 11.29 -1.07 -8.50
CA GLN A 38 12.49 -0.25 -8.46
C GLN A 38 12.43 0.83 -7.38
N LYS A 39 11.30 1.55 -7.27
CA LYS A 39 11.06 2.54 -6.21
C LYS A 39 11.21 1.91 -4.83
N SER A 40 10.65 0.73 -4.64
CA SER A 40 10.73 0.03 -3.35
C SER A 40 12.13 -0.44 -2.99
N ARG A 41 12.86 -1.02 -3.94
CA ARG A 41 14.26 -1.44 -3.72
C ARG A 41 15.13 -0.23 -3.35
N LEU A 42 15.03 0.87 -4.09
CA LEU A 42 15.75 2.12 -3.80
C LEU A 42 15.38 2.70 -2.43
N ASN A 43 14.08 2.68 -2.07
CA ASN A 43 13.62 3.12 -0.76
C ASN A 43 14.28 2.31 0.37
N ARG A 44 14.36 0.99 0.21
CA ARG A 44 15.01 0.11 1.19
C ARG A 44 16.52 0.34 1.28
N GLU A 45 17.21 0.51 0.16
CA GLU A 45 18.65 0.81 0.14
C GLU A 45 19.00 2.11 0.86
N GLN A 46 18.11 3.09 0.78
CA GLN A 46 18.22 4.36 1.50
C GLN A 46 17.72 4.29 2.96
N LEU A 47 17.33 3.10 3.44
CA LEU A 47 16.82 2.86 4.80
C LEU A 47 15.60 3.73 5.16
N LEU A 48 14.79 4.08 4.15
CA LEU A 48 13.61 4.91 4.33
C LEU A 48 12.41 4.11 4.88
N PRO A 49 11.41 4.80 5.48
CA PRO A 49 10.21 4.15 5.98
C PRO A 49 9.51 3.28 4.94
N LYS A 50 8.83 2.23 5.40
CA LYS A 50 8.05 1.35 4.53
C LYS A 50 6.79 2.04 4.01
N LEU A 51 6.21 1.51 2.93
CA LEU A 51 5.07 2.13 2.23
C LEU A 51 3.91 2.53 3.14
N CYS A 52 3.58 1.70 4.11
CA CYS A 52 2.45 1.89 5.03
C CYS A 52 2.90 2.25 6.45
N ASP A 53 4.13 2.74 6.61
CA ASP A 53 4.62 3.21 7.90
C ASP A 53 3.68 4.29 8.47
N ALA A 54 3.39 4.21 9.77
CA ALA A 54 2.43 5.08 10.46
C ALA A 54 0.96 5.03 9.95
N CYS A 55 0.61 4.07 9.10
CA CYS A 55 -0.76 3.86 8.62
C CYS A 55 -1.48 2.71 9.36
N TYR A 56 -2.78 2.86 9.56
CA TYR A 56 -3.63 1.91 10.28
C TYR A 56 -4.77 1.42 9.40
N PHE A 57 -5.04 0.12 9.41
CA PHE A 57 -5.98 -0.53 8.51
C PHE A 57 -7.01 -1.35 9.28
N TYR A 58 -8.29 -1.09 9.01
CA TYR A 58 -9.40 -1.93 9.44
C TYR A 58 -10.04 -2.58 8.21
N PHE A 59 -10.20 -3.91 8.21
CA PHE A 59 -10.88 -4.63 7.14
C PHE A 59 -12.35 -4.86 7.50
N GLY A 60 -13.23 -4.05 6.90
CA GLY A 60 -14.67 -4.09 7.13
C GLY A 60 -15.40 -5.01 6.15
N GLY A 61 -16.23 -5.90 6.69
CA GLY A 61 -17.08 -6.79 5.89
C GLY A 61 -16.39 -8.08 5.43
N THR A 62 -16.94 -8.68 4.38
CA THR A 62 -16.45 -9.92 3.77
C THR A 62 -15.52 -9.63 2.60
N PHE A 63 -14.54 -10.50 2.38
CA PHE A 63 -13.57 -10.41 1.30
C PHE A 63 -13.49 -11.74 0.56
N LYS A 64 -13.92 -11.77 -0.69
CA LYS A 64 -13.91 -12.93 -1.60
C LYS A 64 -12.85 -12.79 -2.70
N HIS A 65 -12.81 -11.63 -3.37
CA HIS A 65 -11.93 -11.34 -4.48
C HIS A 65 -10.47 -11.14 -4.02
N HIS A 66 -10.27 -10.32 -3.00
CA HIS A 66 -8.98 -10.12 -2.35
C HIS A 66 -9.01 -10.73 -0.94
N PRO A 67 -8.55 -11.99 -0.74
CA PRO A 67 -8.67 -12.67 0.55
C PRO A 67 -8.10 -11.86 1.71
N LYS A 68 -8.88 -11.72 2.79
CA LYS A 68 -8.53 -10.89 3.94
C LYS A 68 -7.14 -11.21 4.53
N ASP A 69 -6.79 -12.50 4.62
CA ASP A 69 -5.49 -12.93 5.15
C ASP A 69 -4.32 -12.45 4.28
N ASN A 70 -4.51 -12.37 2.96
CA ASN A 70 -3.50 -11.84 2.06
C ASN A 70 -3.34 -10.33 2.25
N LEU A 71 -4.46 -9.60 2.40
CA LEU A 71 -4.42 -8.16 2.67
C LEU A 71 -3.74 -7.86 4.01
N ILE A 72 -4.01 -8.65 5.06
CA ILE A 72 -3.33 -8.54 6.36
C ILE A 72 -1.81 -8.75 6.19
N LYS A 73 -1.39 -9.80 5.48
CA LYS A 73 0.03 -10.06 5.22
C LYS A 73 0.70 -8.89 4.49
N LEU A 74 0.01 -8.31 3.52
CA LEU A 74 0.53 -7.16 2.78
C LEU A 74 0.65 -5.92 3.66
N VAL A 75 -0.36 -5.57 4.46
CA VAL A 75 -0.29 -4.43 5.39
C VAL A 75 0.89 -4.59 6.35
N THR A 76 1.02 -5.76 6.97
CA THR A 76 2.12 -6.05 7.91
C THR A 76 3.49 -5.97 7.22
N ALA A 77 3.63 -6.55 6.02
CA ALA A 77 4.88 -6.47 5.26
C ALA A 77 5.26 -5.02 4.92
N GLY A 78 4.27 -4.20 4.56
CA GLY A 78 4.39 -2.79 4.25
C GLY A 78 4.56 -1.86 5.45
N GLY A 79 4.58 -2.38 6.68
CA GLY A 79 4.79 -1.58 7.91
C GLY A 79 3.54 -0.96 8.51
N GLY A 80 2.35 -1.27 7.98
CA GLY A 80 1.08 -0.79 8.53
C GLY A 80 0.58 -1.63 9.70
N GLN A 81 -0.35 -1.06 10.47
CA GLN A 81 -0.94 -1.71 11.63
C GLN A 81 -2.38 -2.16 11.39
N ILE A 82 -2.74 -3.36 11.85
CA ILE A 82 -4.10 -3.88 11.75
C ILE A 82 -4.92 -3.45 12.97
N LEU A 83 -6.04 -2.78 12.72
CA LEU A 83 -7.03 -2.46 13.72
C LEU A 83 -8.01 -3.64 13.89
N ILE A 84 -8.19 -4.07 15.13
CA ILE A 84 -9.15 -5.13 15.49
C ILE A 84 -10.60 -4.59 15.47
N ARG A 85 -10.77 -3.31 15.83
CA ARG A 85 -12.06 -2.64 15.90
C ARG A 85 -12.14 -1.54 14.85
N LYS A 86 -13.34 -1.30 14.33
CA LYS A 86 -13.60 -0.21 13.40
C LYS A 86 -13.25 1.12 14.09
N ALA A 87 -12.42 1.93 13.46
CA ALA A 87 -12.11 3.27 13.94
C ALA A 87 -13.41 4.09 13.97
N LYS A 88 -13.65 4.74 15.12
CA LYS A 88 -14.79 5.62 15.32
C LYS A 88 -14.32 7.05 15.02
N PRO A 89 -14.81 7.70 13.96
CA PRO A 89 -14.33 9.03 13.57
C PRO A 89 -14.48 10.09 14.67
N ASP A 90 -15.42 9.90 15.58
CA ASP A 90 -15.75 10.76 16.70
C ASP A 90 -15.01 10.41 18.01
N SER A 91 -14.18 9.35 18.04
CA SER A 91 -13.48 8.99 19.29
C SER A 91 -12.19 9.79 19.49
N ASP A 92 -11.97 10.21 20.73
CA ASP A 92 -10.75 10.93 21.14
C ASP A 92 -9.48 10.15 20.78
N VAL A 93 -9.51 8.82 20.88
CA VAL A 93 -8.39 7.95 20.49
C VAL A 93 -8.06 8.07 19.00
N THR A 94 -9.09 8.10 18.13
CA THR A 94 -8.90 8.25 16.67
C THR A 94 -8.38 9.65 16.33
N GLN A 95 -8.82 10.67 17.07
CA GLN A 95 -8.49 12.06 16.82
C GLN A 95 -7.11 12.47 17.37
N THR A 96 -6.65 11.82 18.45
CA THR A 96 -5.34 12.08 19.08
C THR A 96 -4.16 11.40 18.39
N ILE A 97 -4.40 10.47 17.45
CA ILE A 97 -3.34 9.89 16.61
C ILE A 97 -2.69 11.01 15.80
N ASN A 98 -1.40 11.25 16.05
CA ASN A 98 -0.60 12.30 15.42
C ASN A 98 0.55 11.74 14.58
N THR A 99 0.35 10.53 14.03
CA THR A 99 1.29 9.88 13.14
C THR A 99 1.24 10.49 11.76
N VAL A 100 2.38 10.48 11.07
CA VAL A 100 2.52 11.05 9.73
C VAL A 100 2.90 9.95 8.75
N ALA A 101 2.15 9.84 7.66
CA ALA A 101 2.47 8.88 6.60
C ALA A 101 3.59 9.44 5.70
N TYR A 102 4.80 8.87 5.82
CA TYR A 102 5.99 9.30 5.07
C TYR A 102 5.77 9.30 3.54
N HIS A 103 5.04 8.30 3.03
CA HIS A 103 4.77 8.13 1.60
C HIS A 103 3.57 8.93 1.10
N ALA A 104 2.85 9.64 1.98
CA ALA A 104 1.82 10.58 1.54
C ALA A 104 2.47 11.87 1.01
N LYS A 105 1.83 12.51 0.04
CA LYS A 105 2.25 13.85 -0.38
C LYS A 105 2.13 14.82 0.80
N PRO A 106 3.12 15.70 1.05
CA PRO A 106 3.12 16.59 2.23
C PRO A 106 1.90 17.52 2.33
N ASP A 107 1.29 17.85 1.19
CA ASP A 107 0.10 18.70 1.05
C ASP A 107 -1.23 17.91 1.05
N SER A 108 -1.18 16.58 1.11
CA SER A 108 -2.37 15.73 1.14
C SER A 108 -2.88 15.53 2.57
N ASP A 109 -4.21 15.47 2.72
CA ASP A 109 -4.86 15.03 3.95
C ASP A 109 -4.35 13.66 4.43
N GLN A 110 -3.92 12.76 3.52
CA GLN A 110 -3.37 11.44 3.87
C GLN A 110 -2.05 11.54 4.65
N HIS A 111 -1.39 12.70 4.64
CA HIS A 111 -0.20 12.93 5.45
C HIS A 111 -0.50 12.84 6.94
N PHE A 112 -1.67 13.32 7.39
CA PHE A 112 -2.09 13.32 8.80
C PHE A 112 -3.32 12.45 9.10
N CYS A 113 -4.10 12.09 8.07
CA CYS A 113 -5.24 11.19 8.17
C CYS A 113 -4.79 9.79 7.74
N THR A 114 -4.13 9.05 8.64
CA THR A 114 -3.42 7.80 8.30
C THR A 114 -4.24 6.53 8.59
N GLN A 115 -5.55 6.65 8.84
CA GLN A 115 -6.42 5.52 9.16
C GLN A 115 -7.31 5.16 7.96
N TYR A 116 -7.37 3.88 7.62
CA TYR A 116 -8.08 3.37 6.45
C TYR A 116 -9.03 2.23 6.84
N ILE A 117 -10.29 2.38 6.49
CA ILE A 117 -11.26 1.29 6.46
C ILE A 117 -11.28 0.74 5.04
N ILE A 118 -10.78 -0.47 4.89
CA ILE A 118 -10.76 -1.18 3.61
C ILE A 118 -12.05 -1.97 3.47
N TYR A 119 -12.70 -1.83 2.31
CA TYR A 119 -13.86 -2.62 1.90
C TYR A 119 -13.58 -3.35 0.59
N GLU A 120 -14.33 -4.42 0.30
CA GLU A 120 -14.18 -5.16 -0.94
C GLU A 120 -14.62 -4.33 -2.16
N ASP A 121 -13.74 -4.21 -3.16
CA ASP A 121 -13.90 -3.41 -4.37
C ASP A 121 -15.11 -3.80 -5.23
N LEU A 122 -15.44 -5.09 -5.27
CA LEU A 122 -16.59 -5.63 -5.99
C LEU A 122 -17.89 -5.65 -5.17
N SER A 123 -17.88 -5.08 -3.95
CA SER A 123 -19.09 -5.01 -3.14
C SER A 123 -20.06 -3.93 -3.66
N ASN A 124 -21.36 -4.22 -3.57
CA ASN A 124 -22.41 -3.25 -3.89
C ASN A 124 -22.47 -2.10 -2.87
N HIS A 125 -21.77 -2.22 -1.74
CA HIS A 125 -21.77 -1.22 -0.68
C HIS A 125 -20.63 -0.22 -0.91
N ARG A 126 -20.97 0.93 -1.51
CA ARG A 126 -20.04 2.05 -1.64
C ARG A 126 -20.26 3.04 -0.50
N PRO A 127 -19.18 3.54 0.14
CA PRO A 127 -19.31 4.56 1.16
C PRO A 127 -19.81 5.87 0.54
N GLU A 128 -20.69 6.58 1.23
CA GLU A 128 -21.21 7.89 0.77
C GLU A 128 -20.10 8.95 0.68
N ARG A 129 -19.11 8.86 1.60
CA ARG A 129 -17.97 9.77 1.68
C ARG A 129 -16.67 8.97 1.72
N VAL A 130 -15.64 9.49 1.05
CA VAL A 130 -14.30 8.88 1.02
C VAL A 130 -13.52 9.10 2.31
N ARG A 131 -13.92 10.10 3.12
CA ARG A 131 -13.29 10.43 4.40
C ARG A 131 -14.30 10.96 5.43
N GLN A 132 -14.10 10.59 6.69
CA GLN A 132 -14.76 11.18 7.84
C GLN A 132 -13.73 11.38 8.97
N GLY A 133 -13.48 12.63 9.37
CA GLY A 133 -12.39 12.93 10.29
C GLY A 133 -11.04 12.46 9.74
N LYS A 134 -10.24 11.75 10.56
CA LYS A 134 -8.95 11.17 10.15
C LYS A 134 -9.05 9.79 9.46
N VAL A 135 -10.27 9.32 9.18
CA VAL A 135 -10.52 7.96 8.68
C VAL A 135 -10.98 7.99 7.23
N TRP A 136 -10.25 7.28 6.37
CA TRP A 136 -10.57 7.06 4.97
C TRP A 136 -11.39 5.79 4.76
N MET A 137 -12.24 5.79 3.75
CA MET A 137 -12.91 4.61 3.23
C MET A 137 -12.29 4.30 1.87
N ALA A 138 -11.60 3.17 1.74
CA ALA A 138 -10.89 2.81 0.50
C ALA A 138 -11.23 1.39 0.03
N PRO A 139 -11.40 1.16 -1.28
CA PRO A 139 -11.59 -0.19 -1.79
C PRO A 139 -10.30 -1.01 -1.68
N SER A 140 -10.42 -2.33 -1.64
CA SER A 140 -9.26 -3.23 -1.61
C SER A 140 -8.37 -3.07 -2.84
N SER A 141 -8.94 -2.76 -4.00
CA SER A 141 -8.20 -2.45 -5.23
C SER A 141 -7.23 -1.26 -5.06
N TRP A 142 -7.65 -0.17 -4.40
CA TRP A 142 -6.77 0.97 -4.11
C TRP A 142 -5.52 0.53 -3.34
N PHE A 143 -5.70 -0.34 -2.34
CA PHE A 143 -4.57 -0.83 -1.56
C PHE A 143 -3.64 -1.72 -2.40
N ILE A 144 -4.19 -2.57 -3.26
CA ILE A 144 -3.41 -3.37 -4.21
C ILE A 144 -2.62 -2.46 -5.16
N ASP A 145 -3.26 -1.44 -5.71
CA ASP A 145 -2.63 -0.48 -6.61
C ASP A 145 -1.48 0.25 -5.92
N CYS A 146 -1.66 0.69 -4.66
CA CYS A 146 -0.60 1.28 -3.85
C CYS A 146 0.61 0.36 -3.70
N VAL A 147 0.37 -0.93 -3.42
CA VAL A 147 1.45 -1.92 -3.28
C VAL A 147 2.18 -2.15 -4.60
N MET A 148 1.44 -2.21 -5.71
CA MET A 148 2.00 -2.47 -7.03
C MET A 148 2.81 -1.28 -7.57
N SER A 149 2.39 -0.06 -7.28
CA SER A 149 3.11 1.17 -7.66
C SER A 149 4.19 1.59 -6.64
N PHE A 150 4.18 0.99 -5.45
CA PHE A 150 4.94 1.45 -4.28
C PHE A 150 4.73 2.95 -4.02
N GLU A 151 3.46 3.37 -4.01
CA GLU A 151 3.03 4.75 -3.79
C GLU A 151 1.77 4.76 -2.93
N LEU A 152 1.65 5.70 -1.98
CA LEU A 152 0.40 5.89 -1.25
C LEU A 152 -0.53 6.77 -2.10
N LEU A 153 -1.39 6.13 -2.88
CA LEU A 153 -2.21 6.81 -3.88
C LEU A 153 -3.28 7.72 -3.24
N PRO A 154 -3.58 8.88 -3.85
CA PRO A 154 -4.62 9.79 -3.39
C PRO A 154 -6.03 9.17 -3.45
N LEU A 155 -6.86 9.47 -2.45
CA LEU A 155 -8.26 9.02 -2.35
C LEU A 155 -9.28 10.16 -2.53
N ASP A 156 -8.82 11.41 -2.45
CA ASP A 156 -9.59 12.64 -2.59
C ASP A 156 -9.87 13.02 -4.05
N ASN A 157 -9.04 12.57 -5.00
CA ASN A 157 -9.22 12.83 -6.42
C ASN A 157 -10.31 11.95 -7.05
N ARG A 158 -11.59 12.35 -6.89
CA ARG A 158 -12.64 11.97 -7.85
C ARG A 158 -12.43 12.72 -9.17
N THR A 159 -11.52 12.23 -9.99
CA THR A 159 -11.58 12.45 -11.44
C THR A 159 -11.42 11.11 -12.15
N ARG A 160 -12.56 10.54 -12.53
CA ARG A 160 -12.79 9.79 -13.77
C ARG A 160 -14.29 9.47 -13.90
N THR A 161 -15.05 10.52 -14.18
CA THR A 161 -16.19 10.43 -15.09
C THR A 161 -15.72 11.06 -16.40
N VAL A 162 -15.46 10.20 -17.39
CA VAL A 162 -15.77 10.45 -18.80
C VAL A 162 -16.28 9.13 -19.35
#